data_AF-S8FGN4-F1
#
_entry.id   AF-S8FGN4-F1
#
_cell.length_a   1.000
_cell.length_b   1.000
_cell.length_c   1.000
_cell.angle_alpha   90.00
_cell.angle_beta   90.00
_cell.angle_gamma   90.00
#
_symmetry.space_group_name_H-M   'P 1'
#
loop_
_entity.id
_entity.type
_entity.pdbx_description
1 polymer ?
#
loop_
_entity_poly.entity_id
_entity_poly.type
_entity_poly.pdbx_seq_one_letter_code
_entity_poly.pdbx_strand_id
1 'polypeptide(L)'
;GDCGLIMGASQRGVNAHFKMYHPHGSLPPIGDQRTNCEWRTAPALGCPDGLCGAGVSKAHVPKHVGNVHLRLAVRCCPHCGTEFARPDALHRHL
;
A
#
# COMPACT_ATOMS: atom_id res chain seq x y z
N GLY A 1 12.98 -0.63 -11.37
CA GLY A 1 12.66 -1.94 -10.78
C GLY A 1 11.15 -2.03 -10.67
N ASP A 2 10.56 -3.11 -11.17
CA ASP A 2 9.12 -3.33 -11.12
C ASP A 2 8.66 -3.52 -9.66
N CYS A 3 7.74 -2.68 -9.20
CA CYS A 3 7.29 -2.65 -7.80
C CYS A 3 6.18 -3.69 -7.50
N GLY A 4 5.70 -4.44 -8.51
CA GLY A 4 4.53 -5.32 -8.39
C GLY A 4 4.83 -6.72 -7.84
N LEU A 5 6.11 -7.10 -7.73
CA LEU A 5 6.55 -8.46 -7.35
C LEU A 5 7.22 -8.48 -5.97
N ILE A 6 6.52 -8.05 -4.91
CA ILE A 6 7.05 -8.21 -3.55
C ILE A 6 6.86 -9.67 -3.08
N MET A 7 7.91 -10.47 -3.22
CA MET A 7 8.07 -11.80 -2.63
C MET A 7 8.15 -11.67 -1.09
N GLY A 8 7.00 -11.74 -0.43
CA GLY A 8 6.89 -11.65 1.04
C GLY A 8 5.89 -10.57 1.46
N ALA A 9 4.60 -10.86 1.29
CA ALA A 9 3.47 -9.99 1.59
C ALA A 9 3.35 -9.68 3.10
N SER A 10 4.23 -8.82 3.62
CA SER A 10 4.21 -8.33 4.99
C SER A 10 4.60 -6.86 5.04
N GLN A 11 3.99 -6.09 5.95
CA GLN A 11 4.24 -4.64 6.05
C GLN A 11 5.71 -4.32 6.34
N ARG A 12 6.40 -5.25 7.04
CA ARG A 12 7.84 -5.17 7.29
C ARG A 12 8.65 -5.36 6.00
N GLY A 13 8.28 -6.32 5.16
CA GLY A 13 8.90 -6.56 3.86
C GLY A 13 8.71 -5.38 2.91
N VAL A 14 7.51 -4.79 2.87
CA VAL A 14 7.24 -3.57 2.10
C VAL A 14 8.13 -2.43 2.58
N ASN A 15 8.20 -2.18 3.89
CA ASN A 15 9.03 -1.08 4.40
C ASN A 15 10.53 -1.29 4.12
N ALA A 16 11.02 -2.52 4.26
CA ALA A 16 12.40 -2.89 3.94
C ALA A 16 12.70 -2.69 2.44
N HIS A 17 11.79 -3.10 1.55
CA HIS A 17 11.90 -2.87 0.11
C HIS A 17 12.00 -1.37 -0.21
N PHE A 18 11.10 -0.55 0.31
CA PHE A 18 11.14 0.90 0.11
C PHE A 18 12.43 1.53 0.62
N LYS A 19 12.95 1.08 1.77
CA LYS A 19 14.21 1.57 2.32
C LYS A 19 15.43 1.20 1.46
N MET A 20 15.46 -0.01 0.90
CA MET A 20 16.60 -0.50 0.11
C MET A 20 16.57 -0.03 -1.36
N TYR A 21 15.40 -0.04 -1.99
CA TYR A 21 15.25 0.20 -3.43
C TYR A 21 14.70 1.60 -3.76
N HIS A 22 14.13 2.31 -2.77
CA HIS A 22 13.68 3.70 -2.91
C HIS A 22 14.29 4.64 -1.84
N PRO A 23 15.64 4.74 -1.75
CA PRO A 23 16.34 5.54 -0.74
C PRO A 23 16.00 7.05 -0.81
N HIS A 24 15.69 7.58 -1.99
CA HIS A 24 15.27 8.98 -2.17
C HIS A 24 13.84 9.28 -1.69
N GLY A 25 13.04 8.25 -1.37
CA GLY A 25 11.70 8.37 -0.78
C GLY A 25 11.64 8.04 0.71
N SER A 26 12.74 7.58 1.30
CA SER A 26 12.81 7.10 2.69
C SER A 26 13.57 8.04 3.65
N LEU A 27 14.14 9.14 3.15
CA LEU A 27 14.50 10.27 4.00
C LEU A 27 13.21 10.87 4.59
N PRO A 28 13.12 11.06 5.93
CA PRO A 28 11.99 11.78 6.51
C PRO A 28 11.96 13.17 5.87
N PRO A 29 10.89 13.55 5.17
CA PRO A 29 10.83 14.86 4.54
C PRO A 29 10.85 15.92 5.64
N ILE A 30 11.64 16.96 5.41
CA ILE A 30 11.52 18.22 6.13
C ILE A 30 10.16 18.80 5.67
N GLY A 31 9.08 18.52 6.42
CA GLY A 31 7.69 18.95 6.13
C GLY A 31 6.78 17.90 5.45
N ASP A 32 5.47 18.22 5.30
CA ASP A 32 4.48 17.36 4.61
C ASP A 32 4.67 17.40 3.08
N GLN A 33 5.64 16.63 2.58
CA GLN A 33 5.80 16.44 1.13
C GLN A 33 4.87 15.34 0.65
N ARG A 34 3.85 15.74 -0.11
CA ARG A 34 2.94 14.83 -0.82
C ARG A 34 3.58 14.36 -2.13
N THR A 35 3.34 13.12 -2.49
CA THR A 35 3.78 12.50 -3.74
C THR A 35 2.66 11.63 -4.29
N ASN A 36 2.62 11.45 -5.60
CA ASN A 36 1.67 10.55 -6.21
C ASN A 36 2.20 9.12 -6.11
N CYS A 37 1.32 8.16 -5.83
CA CYS A 37 1.66 6.76 -5.83
C CYS A 37 1.82 6.25 -7.27
N GLU A 38 3.02 5.81 -7.60
CA GLU A 38 3.36 5.31 -8.94
C GLU A 38 3.22 3.79 -9.05
N TRP A 39 2.49 3.16 -8.11
CA TRP A 39 2.28 1.72 -8.13
C TRP A 39 1.49 1.32 -9.37
N ARG A 40 2.04 0.34 -10.11
CA ARG A 40 1.38 -0.29 -11.25
C ARG A 40 0.93 -1.68 -10.83
N THR A 41 -0.36 -1.94 -10.89
CA THR A 41 -0.89 -3.30 -10.84
C THR A 41 -0.98 -3.85 -12.26
N ALA A 42 -1.03 -5.17 -12.40
CA ALA A 42 -1.49 -5.77 -13.65
C ALA A 42 -2.82 -5.10 -14.06
N PRO A 43 -3.07 -4.91 -15.37
CA PRO A 43 -4.31 -4.31 -15.84
C PRO A 43 -5.47 -5.19 -15.40
N ALA A 44 -6.13 -4.80 -14.30
CA ALA A 44 -7.45 -5.31 -13.97
C ALA A 44 -8.39 -4.75 -15.03
N LEU A 45 -9.17 -5.64 -15.67
CA LEU A 45 -10.18 -5.35 -16.70
C LEU A 45 -10.88 -4.01 -16.43
N GLY A 46 -10.45 -2.92 -17.10
CA GLY A 46 -11.04 -1.59 -16.94
C GLY A 46 -10.07 -0.40 -16.82
N CYS A 47 -8.78 -0.60 -16.52
CA CYS A 47 -7.80 0.49 -16.50
C CYS A 47 -6.60 0.18 -17.43
N PRO A 48 -6.40 0.93 -18.53
CA PRO A 48 -5.35 0.64 -19.52
C PRO A 48 -3.92 0.75 -18.97
N ASP A 49 -3.69 1.59 -17.96
CA ASP A 49 -2.33 1.85 -17.42
C ASP A 49 -2.05 1.20 -16.05
N GLY A 50 -3.07 0.65 -15.38
CA GLY A 50 -2.93 0.00 -14.06
C GLY A 50 -2.29 0.87 -12.95
N LEU A 51 -2.20 2.18 -13.16
CA LEU A 51 -1.49 3.13 -12.29
C LEU A 51 -2.41 3.64 -11.16
N CYS A 52 -1.90 3.65 -9.93
CA CYS A 52 -2.65 4.16 -8.78
C CYS A 52 -2.89 5.68 -8.84
N GLY A 53 -1.83 6.49 -9.00
CA GLY A 53 -1.90 7.95 -9.08
C GLY A 53 -2.31 8.68 -7.79
N ALA A 54 -2.57 7.98 -6.68
CA ALA A 54 -3.09 8.57 -5.45
C ALA A 54 -2.08 9.50 -4.76
N GLY A 55 -2.49 10.72 -4.39
CA GLY A 55 -1.65 11.69 -3.68
C GLY A 55 -1.49 11.39 -2.20
N VAL A 56 -0.36 10.79 -1.82
CA VAL A 56 -0.01 10.35 -0.45
C VAL A 56 1.23 11.06 0.08
N SER A 57 1.29 11.34 1.38
CA SER A 57 2.53 11.86 1.99
C SER A 57 3.66 10.86 1.78
N LYS A 58 4.87 11.33 1.45
CA LYS A 58 6.04 10.44 1.22
C LYS A 58 6.26 9.45 2.36
N ALA A 59 6.13 9.90 3.60
CA ALA A 59 6.25 9.06 4.79
C ALA A 59 5.19 7.93 4.88
N HIS A 60 4.05 8.08 4.20
CA HIS A 60 2.93 7.13 4.23
C HIS A 60 2.86 6.23 2.99
N VAL A 61 3.72 6.42 1.98
CA VAL A 61 3.72 5.59 0.76
C VAL A 61 3.86 4.09 1.08
N PRO A 62 4.77 3.63 1.96
CA PRO A 62 4.90 2.19 2.25
C PRO A 62 3.65 1.60 2.90
N LYS A 63 2.95 2.40 3.72
CA LYS A 63 1.69 2.00 4.37
C LYS A 63 0.52 1.99 3.37
N HIS A 64 0.47 2.98 2.49
CA HIS A 64 -0.50 3.05 1.41
C HIS A 64 -0.40 1.81 0.52
N VAL A 65 0.81 1.50 0.04
CA VAL A 65 1.05 0.32 -0.80
C VAL A 65 0.67 -0.98 -0.09
N GLY A 66 1.11 -1.15 1.16
CA GLY A 66 0.79 -2.33 1.96
C GLY A 66 -0.71 -2.53 2.13
N ASN A 67 -1.47 -1.47 2.39
CA ASN A 67 -2.89 -1.58 2.67
C ASN A 67 -3.76 -1.63 1.41
N VAL A 68 -3.45 -0.82 0.39
CA VAL A 68 -4.29 -0.63 -0.80
C VAL A 68 -3.98 -1.67 -1.87
N HIS A 69 -2.70 -1.88 -2.18
CA HIS A 69 -2.31 -2.76 -3.29
C HIS A 69 -2.05 -4.18 -2.82
N LEU A 70 -1.39 -4.34 -1.68
CA LEU A 70 -1.04 -5.65 -1.14
C LEU A 70 -2.05 -6.18 -0.14
N ARG A 71 -3.08 -5.38 0.21
CA ARG A 71 -4.16 -5.74 1.15
C ARG A 71 -3.67 -6.34 2.48
N LEU A 72 -2.47 -5.96 2.94
CA LEU A 72 -1.81 -6.56 4.10
C LEU A 72 -2.49 -6.25 5.43
N ALA A 73 -3.17 -5.11 5.50
CA ALA A 73 -3.97 -4.73 6.66
C ALA A 73 -5.45 -5.12 6.53
N VAL A 74 -5.85 -5.75 5.42
CA VAL A 74 -7.22 -6.21 5.25
C VAL A 74 -7.50 -7.31 6.26
N ARG A 75 -8.58 -7.15 7.01
CA ARG A 75 -9.12 -8.16 7.91
C ARG A 75 -10.49 -8.56 7.40
N CYS A 76 -10.71 -9.86 7.26
CA CYS A 76 -12.01 -10.37 6.86
C CYS A 76 -12.83 -10.67 8.12
N CYS A 77 -14.11 -10.30 8.10
CA CYS A 77 -15.04 -10.73 9.13
C CYS A 77 -15.23 -12.27 9.04
N PRO A 78 -15.09 -13.02 10.14
CA PRO A 78 -15.24 -14.48 10.13
C PRO A 78 -16.69 -14.93 9.86
N HIS A 79 -17.68 -14.06 10.07
CA HIS A 79 -19.10 -14.40 9.91
C HIS A 79 -19.66 -14.12 8.51
N CYS A 80 -19.26 -13.00 7.90
CA CYS A 80 -19.80 -12.57 6.60
C CYS A 80 -18.76 -12.49 5.47
N GLY A 81 -17.47 -12.67 5.78
CA GLY A 81 -16.38 -12.59 4.80
C GLY A 81 -16.07 -11.18 4.29
N THR A 82 -16.72 -10.14 4.79
CA THR A 82 -16.47 -8.75 4.35
C THR A 82 -15.04 -8.32 4.68
N GLU A 83 -14.36 -7.72 3.70
CA GLU A 83 -13.00 -7.20 3.80
C GLU A 83 -12.99 -5.79 4.40
N PHE A 84 -12.20 -5.58 5.47
CA PHE A 84 -12.01 -4.29 6.10
C PHE A 84 -10.54 -3.86 6.01
N ALA A 85 -10.27 -2.69 5.45
CA ALA A 85 -8.91 -2.15 5.31
C ALA A 85 -8.21 -1.80 6.64
N ARG A 86 -8.94 -1.84 7.76
CA ARG A 86 -8.44 -1.50 9.10
C ARG A 86 -9.01 -2.43 10.17
N PRO A 87 -8.23 -2.80 11.19
CA PRO A 87 -8.69 -3.65 12.28
C PRO A 87 -9.77 -2.98 13.15
N ASP A 88 -9.70 -1.66 13.37
CA ASP A 88 -10.73 -0.92 14.10
C ASP A 88 -12.08 -0.90 13.36
N ALA A 89 -12.05 -0.88 12.03
CA ALA A 89 -13.26 -0.95 11.23
C ALA A 89 -13.92 -2.33 11.34
N LEU A 90 -13.13 -3.41 11.36
CA LEU A 90 -13.64 -4.75 11.65
C LEU A 90 -14.18 -4.86 13.08
N HIS A 91 -13.47 -4.33 14.08
CA HIS A 91 -13.93 -4.37 15.47
C HIS A 91 -15.27 -3.66 15.70
N ARG A 92 -15.54 -2.56 14.97
CA ARG A 92 -16.84 -1.88 15.04
C ARG A 92 -17.94 -2.61 14.25
N HIS A 93 -17.54 -3.50 13.34
CA HIS A 93 -18.45 -4.31 12.54
C HIS A 93 -18.89 -5.59 13.26
N LEU A 94 -18.03 -6.17 14.10
CA LEU A 94 -18.32 -7.29 14.99
C LEU A 94 -19.14 -6.84 16.21
#